data_AF-A0A1F3YK71-F1
#
_entry.id   AF-A0A1F3YK71-F1
#
_cell.length_a   1.000
_cell.length_b   1.000
_cell.length_c   1.000
_cell.angle_alpha   90.00
_cell.angle_beta   90.00
_cell.angle_gamma   90.00
#
_symmetry.space_group_name_H-M   'P 1'
#
loop_
_entity.id
_entity.type
_entity.pdbx_description
1 polymer ?
#
loop_
_entity_poly.entity_id
_entity_poly.type
_entity_poly.pdbx_seq_one_letter_code
_entity_poly.pdbx_strand_id
1 'polypeptide(L)'
;MTGTVFNGEARSGDRLLVSPLGTPVRVRGIQIRGGAAEHARAGDRCALNLSGVDTEAVARGDWVLHEAIHAPSERLAVRFTLLATEREPLKHWTPVHLHLATADVMARLAISGSAAIAPGASGRAQLVVEQPIAALNGDRFILRDRSAGRTLGGGVVIDPLAPATRRAGPARLATLAALEQVSPEGAFSDLLKIPDQAVDLAHFEAIFNLTAERAASLYRSADATLLGRARRFALTRANAAVLQERVLAGLGEFHRVQPQAPGIHLDALRKELAPWLAADAFLYMLRELADAHRLDISGGIAVLTGHNTTHNPADARMWQAVMPALLRGGWSPPAVAELAISLGLKEAVLKDFLHRKAKTGEVLRVTEDRFYPKATLATLAANAALLARSSSRGLFTAAQYRDAIGVGRTLAIKILEAFDALGITQRIGDMRKMHRNFVPILGAAKPSVAPVAEKQGPRAPDAKKPPNAKQRKRHP
;
A
#
# COMPACT_ATOMS: atom_id res chain seq x y z
N MET A 1 11.74 1.47 43.82
CA MET A 1 12.95 1.84 43.07
C MET A 1 13.26 3.31 43.34
N THR A 2 14.52 3.72 43.53
CA THR A 2 14.89 5.13 43.81
C THR A 2 15.88 5.61 42.76
N GLY A 3 15.60 6.76 42.15
CA GLY A 3 16.41 7.29 41.05
C GLY A 3 16.21 8.78 40.82
N THR A 4 16.98 9.33 39.89
CA THR A 4 16.84 10.71 39.41
C THR A 4 15.87 10.74 38.24
N VAL A 5 14.93 11.66 38.25
CA VAL A 5 14.05 11.92 37.11
C VAL A 5 14.82 12.78 36.11
N PHE A 6 15.23 12.17 34.99
CA PHE A 6 16.00 12.88 33.96
C PHE A 6 15.12 13.79 33.10
N ASN A 7 13.95 13.31 32.68
CA ASN A 7 13.05 14.01 31.78
C ASN A 7 11.59 13.73 32.15
N GLY A 8 10.71 14.68 31.81
CA GLY A 8 9.26 14.54 31.95
C GLY A 8 8.75 14.63 33.39
N GLU A 9 7.58 14.04 33.60
CA GLU A 9 6.87 13.95 34.88
C GLU A 9 6.30 12.52 35.01
N ALA A 10 6.25 12.01 36.24
CA ALA A 10 5.55 10.78 36.59
C ALA A 10 4.56 11.05 37.72
N ARG A 11 3.37 10.45 37.65
CA ARG A 11 2.30 10.56 38.63
C ARG A 11 1.94 9.20 39.22
N SER A 12 1.38 9.23 40.43
CA SER A 12 0.77 8.04 41.00
C SER A 12 -0.38 7.55 40.11
N GLY A 13 -0.35 6.27 39.75
CA GLY A 13 -1.31 5.65 38.82
C GLY A 13 -0.80 5.47 37.39
N ASP A 14 0.32 6.11 37.02
CA ASP A 14 0.88 6.00 35.67
C ASP A 14 1.31 4.58 35.33
N ARG A 15 1.24 4.26 34.04
CA ARG A 15 1.75 3.02 33.45
C ARG A 15 3.05 3.35 32.70
N LEU A 16 4.13 2.70 33.10
CA LEU A 16 5.48 2.89 32.57
C LEU A 16 6.09 1.53 32.24
N LEU A 17 7.27 1.52 31.61
CA LEU A 17 8.07 0.32 31.37
C LEU A 17 9.39 0.40 32.14
N VAL A 18 9.86 -0.75 32.61
CA VAL A 18 11.25 -0.93 33.04
C VAL A 18 12.07 -1.39 31.84
N SER A 19 13.06 -0.60 31.44
CA SER A 19 13.99 -0.85 30.34
C SER A 19 15.37 -1.25 30.91
N PRO A 20 16.06 -2.25 30.34
CA PRO A 20 15.88 -2.84 29.01
C PRO A 20 14.86 -4.00 28.93
N LEU A 21 14.32 -4.48 30.05
CA LEU A 21 13.45 -5.67 30.08
C LEU A 21 12.13 -5.54 29.31
N GLY A 22 11.62 -4.32 29.16
CA GLY A 22 10.30 -4.06 28.56
C GLY A 22 9.13 -4.45 29.47
N THR A 23 9.38 -4.60 30.77
CA THR A 23 8.36 -5.04 31.73
C THR A 23 7.42 -3.90 32.09
N PRO A 24 6.09 -4.04 31.88
CA PRO A 24 5.12 -3.02 32.25
C PRO A 24 4.96 -2.92 33.76
N VAL A 25 5.00 -1.69 34.25
CA VAL A 25 4.88 -1.36 35.67
C VAL A 25 3.85 -0.26 35.89
N ARG A 26 3.22 -0.29 37.07
CA ARG A 26 2.32 0.77 37.53
C ARG A 26 2.91 1.48 38.74
N VAL A 27 2.88 2.81 38.73
CA VAL A 27 3.29 3.65 39.86
C VAL A 27 2.20 3.62 40.93
N ARG A 28 2.48 3.04 42.10
CA ARG A 28 1.56 2.99 43.25
C ARG A 28 1.66 4.22 44.15
N GLY A 29 2.83 4.83 44.19
CA GLY A 29 3.11 5.99 45.02
C GLY A 29 4.49 6.54 44.74
N ILE A 30 4.66 7.82 45.05
CA ILE A 30 5.90 8.55 44.83
C ILE A 30 6.33 9.16 46.16
N GLN A 31 7.63 9.09 46.45
CA GLN A 31 8.22 9.77 47.59
C GLN A 31 9.40 10.63 47.15
N ILE A 32 9.44 11.88 47.61
CA ILE A 32 10.53 12.84 47.36
C ILE A 32 11.08 13.27 48.72
N ARG A 33 12.39 13.09 48.94
CA ARG A 33 13.07 13.42 50.21
C ARG A 33 12.38 12.84 51.46
N GLY A 34 11.82 11.63 51.35
CA GLY A 34 11.13 10.92 52.43
C GLY A 34 9.66 11.29 52.65
N GLY A 35 9.15 12.34 51.98
CA GLY A 35 7.73 12.70 52.01
C GLY A 35 6.95 12.11 50.84
N ALA A 36 5.67 11.78 51.05
CA ALA A 36 4.78 11.39 49.97
C ALA A 36 4.52 12.55 49.00
N ALA A 37 4.52 12.28 47.70
CA ALA A 37 4.26 13.25 46.65
C ALA A 37 3.28 12.69 45.62
N GLU A 38 2.50 13.56 44.98
CA GLU A 38 1.57 13.14 43.93
C GLU A 38 2.25 12.95 42.57
N HIS A 39 3.28 13.76 42.30
CA HIS A 39 4.04 13.77 41.06
C HIS A 39 5.54 13.98 41.32
N ALA A 40 6.39 13.48 40.42
CA ALA A 40 7.83 13.76 40.37
C ALA A 40 8.19 14.30 38.99
N ARG A 41 9.07 15.30 38.94
CA ARG A 41 9.46 16.01 37.70
C ARG A 41 10.95 15.94 37.46
N ALA A 42 11.36 16.23 36.22
CA ALA A 42 12.76 16.34 35.83
C ALA A 42 13.57 17.18 36.85
N GLY A 43 14.68 16.63 37.32
CA GLY A 43 15.53 17.21 38.38
C GLY A 43 15.29 16.66 39.78
N ASP A 44 14.13 16.03 40.03
CA ASP A 44 13.85 15.40 41.31
C ASP A 44 14.63 14.09 41.48
N ARG A 45 15.03 13.82 42.72
CA ARG A 45 15.42 12.47 43.15
C ARG A 45 14.24 11.87 43.91
N CYS A 46 13.59 10.87 43.32
CA CYS A 46 12.38 10.29 43.86
C CYS A 46 12.50 8.77 44.04
N ALA A 47 11.70 8.25 44.98
CA ALA A 47 11.43 6.83 45.09
C ALA A 47 10.05 6.55 44.48
N LEU A 48 10.03 5.70 43.46
CA LEU A 48 8.82 5.18 42.84
C LEU A 48 8.51 3.81 43.44
N ASN A 49 7.32 3.69 44.02
CA ASN A 49 6.75 2.40 44.39
C ASN A 49 6.11 1.79 43.13
N LEU A 50 6.71 0.74 42.59
CA LEU A 50 6.31 0.11 41.34
C LEU A 50 5.67 -1.25 41.62
N SER A 51 4.64 -1.59 40.86
CA SER A 51 4.08 -2.95 40.81
C SER A 51 4.11 -3.52 39.41
N GLY A 52 4.28 -4.84 39.31
CA GLY A 52 4.43 -5.55 38.04
C GLY A 52 5.85 -6.02 37.76
N VAL A 53 6.80 -5.74 38.66
CA VAL A 53 8.19 -6.20 38.56
C VAL A 53 8.72 -6.59 39.93
N ASP A 54 9.48 -7.68 39.98
CA ASP A 54 10.17 -8.12 41.18
C ASP A 54 11.45 -7.32 41.40
N THR A 55 11.83 -7.11 42.66
CA THR A 55 13.02 -6.32 43.01
C THR A 55 14.31 -6.94 42.48
N GLU A 56 14.37 -8.27 42.35
CA GLU A 56 15.53 -9.00 41.84
C GLU A 56 15.70 -8.87 40.32
N ALA A 57 14.61 -8.56 39.61
CA ALA A 57 14.63 -8.36 38.17
C ALA A 57 15.11 -6.96 37.78
N VAL A 58 15.32 -6.06 38.74
CA VAL A 58 15.70 -4.68 38.50
C VAL A 58 17.12 -4.42 38.95
N ALA A 59 17.94 -3.87 38.06
CA ALA A 59 19.32 -3.52 38.32
C ALA A 59 19.56 -2.01 38.28
N ARG A 60 20.68 -1.59 38.87
CA ARG A 60 21.18 -0.21 38.69
C ARG A 60 21.57 -0.02 37.22
N GLY A 61 21.06 1.04 36.59
CA GLY A 61 21.24 1.27 35.15
C GLY A 61 19.94 1.10 34.37
N ASP A 62 18.95 0.41 34.95
CA ASP A 62 17.63 0.30 34.37
C ASP A 62 16.89 1.64 34.38
N TRP A 63 16.11 1.86 33.34
CA TRP A 63 15.31 3.06 33.17
C TRP A 63 13.83 2.76 33.43
N VAL A 64 13.14 3.70 34.07
CA VAL A 64 11.68 3.72 34.11
C VAL A 64 11.23 4.80 33.13
N LEU A 65 10.54 4.41 32.06
CA LEU A 65 10.21 5.28 30.95
C LEU A 65 8.82 5.00 30.38
N HIS A 66 8.31 5.92 29.57
CA HIS A 66 7.07 5.72 28.84
C HIS A 66 7.26 4.71 27.69
N GLU A 67 6.26 3.89 27.38
CA GLU A 67 6.38 2.83 26.36
C GLU A 67 6.78 3.35 24.97
N ALA A 68 6.33 4.56 24.63
CA ALA A 68 6.61 5.20 23.34
C ALA A 68 8.11 5.44 23.05
N ILE A 69 8.97 5.51 24.07
CA ILE A 69 10.41 5.72 23.91
C ILE A 69 11.24 4.48 24.28
N HIS A 70 10.59 3.34 24.50
CA HIS A 70 11.29 2.10 24.83
C HIS A 70 11.96 1.51 23.59
N ALA A 71 13.25 1.77 23.45
CA ALA A 71 14.07 1.24 22.37
C ALA A 71 15.49 0.90 22.86
N PRO A 72 15.65 -0.13 23.73
CA PRO A 72 16.98 -0.57 24.14
C PRO A 72 17.76 -1.08 22.92
N SER A 73 19.05 -0.71 22.86
CA SER A 73 19.90 -0.99 21.71
C SER A 73 21.25 -1.54 22.13
N GLU A 74 21.78 -2.43 21.30
CA GLU A 74 23.15 -2.95 21.45
C GLU A 74 24.19 -2.08 20.76
N ARG A 75 23.76 -1.09 19.96
CA ARG A 75 24.63 -0.32 19.07
C ARG A 75 24.31 1.16 19.14
N LEU A 76 25.32 1.93 19.56
CA LEU A 76 25.23 3.38 19.72
C LEU A 76 26.24 4.03 18.79
N ALA A 77 25.84 4.91 17.89
CA ALA A 77 26.78 5.80 17.22
C ALA A 77 27.13 6.95 18.16
N VAL A 78 28.41 7.22 18.32
CA VAL A 78 28.91 8.17 19.32
C VAL A 78 30.00 9.07 18.76
N ARG A 79 30.14 10.26 19.35
CA ARG A 79 31.34 11.07 19.25
C ARG A 79 32.16 10.82 20.51
N PHE A 80 33.38 10.33 20.35
CA PHE A 80 34.28 10.03 21.46
C PHE A 80 35.55 10.87 21.39
N THR A 81 36.01 11.35 22.54
CA THR A 81 37.27 12.07 22.71
C THR A 81 38.18 11.28 23.64
N LEU A 82 39.35 10.88 23.13
CA LEU A 82 40.39 10.23 23.94
C LEU A 82 41.12 11.29 24.75
N LEU A 83 41.37 11.03 26.04
CA LEU A 83 42.11 11.98 26.88
C LEU A 83 43.52 12.19 26.33
N ALA A 84 44.00 13.43 26.39
CA ALA A 84 45.37 13.78 25.98
C ALA A 84 46.45 13.14 26.87
N THR A 85 46.07 12.69 28.07
CA THR A 85 46.95 12.00 29.02
C THR A 85 47.19 10.53 28.65
N GLU A 86 46.44 9.98 27.71
CA GLU A 86 46.67 8.62 27.22
C GLU A 86 47.97 8.54 26.43
N ARG A 87 48.71 7.43 26.60
CA ARG A 87 50.02 7.25 25.96
C ARG A 87 49.91 6.63 24.56
N GLU A 88 48.90 5.79 24.35
CA GLU A 88 48.71 5.06 23.11
C GLU A 88 47.40 5.48 22.44
N PRO A 89 47.36 5.51 21.10
CA PRO A 89 46.11 5.64 20.36
C PRO A 89 45.14 4.51 20.69
N LEU A 90 43.87 4.84 20.87
CA LEU A 90 42.82 3.85 21.08
C LEU A 90 42.53 3.14 19.76
N LYS A 91 42.78 1.83 19.73
CA LYS A 91 42.66 0.99 18.53
C LYS A 91 41.20 0.61 18.24
N HIS A 92 40.93 0.29 16.98
CA HIS A 92 39.63 -0.25 16.58
C HIS A 92 39.32 -1.55 17.34
N TRP A 93 38.06 -1.74 17.71
CA TRP A 93 37.52 -2.91 18.42
C TRP A 93 38.09 -3.13 19.83
N THR A 94 38.56 -2.06 20.49
CA THR A 94 39.05 -2.14 21.87
C THR A 94 37.90 -2.39 22.85
N PRO A 95 38.00 -3.39 23.75
CA PRO A 95 37.04 -3.61 24.82
C PRO A 95 37.16 -2.50 25.88
N VAL A 96 36.02 -1.96 26.29
CA VAL A 96 35.90 -0.82 27.21
C VAL A 96 34.73 -1.04 28.16
N HIS A 97 34.82 -0.42 29.35
CA HIS A 97 33.67 -0.25 30.23
C HIS A 97 32.95 1.05 29.86
N LEU A 98 31.66 0.94 29.50
CA LEU A 98 30.80 2.07 29.21
C LEU A 98 30.02 2.46 30.47
N HIS A 99 30.21 3.69 30.91
CA HIS A 99 29.36 4.32 31.91
C HIS A 99 28.43 5.33 31.23
N LEU A 100 27.13 5.06 31.24
CA LEU A 100 26.09 5.95 30.75
C LEU A 100 25.02 6.08 31.83
N ALA A 101 24.78 7.31 32.29
CA ALA A 101 23.97 7.58 33.48
C ALA A 101 24.40 6.71 34.68
N THR A 102 23.54 5.78 35.14
CA THR A 102 23.85 4.84 36.21
C THR A 102 24.24 3.45 35.74
N ALA A 103 24.23 3.19 34.43
CA ALA A 103 24.62 1.91 33.85
C ALA A 103 26.15 1.77 33.78
N ASP A 104 26.63 0.56 33.97
CA ASP A 104 28.02 0.12 33.76
C ASP A 104 27.97 -1.20 32.98
N VAL A 105 28.35 -1.14 31.70
CA VAL A 105 28.26 -2.27 30.79
C VAL A 105 29.54 -2.44 29.98
N MET A 106 29.88 -3.69 29.68
CA MET A 106 30.95 -4.01 28.75
C MET A 106 30.56 -3.60 27.33
N ALA A 107 31.48 -2.96 26.63
CA ALA A 107 31.31 -2.57 25.24
C ALA A 107 32.60 -2.74 24.43
N ARG A 108 32.46 -2.68 23.10
CA ARG A 108 33.59 -2.59 22.18
C ARG A 108 33.48 -1.32 21.34
N LEU A 109 34.57 -0.58 21.22
CA LEU A 109 34.61 0.65 20.44
C LEU A 109 35.04 0.36 18.99
N ALA A 110 34.11 0.48 18.06
CA ALA A 110 34.35 0.37 16.61
C ALA A 110 34.52 1.76 15.99
N ILE A 111 35.76 2.12 15.66
CA ILE A 111 36.10 3.43 15.08
C ILE A 111 35.65 3.49 13.61
N SER A 112 35.00 4.59 13.22
CA SER A 112 34.53 4.81 11.85
C SER A 112 35.56 5.59 11.02
N GLY A 113 35.99 5.03 9.89
CA GLY A 113 36.82 5.75 8.90
C GLY A 113 38.31 5.94 9.26
N SER A 114 38.76 5.47 10.43
CA SER A 114 40.17 5.47 10.85
C SER A 114 40.49 4.16 11.59
N ALA A 115 41.77 3.80 11.66
CA ALA A 115 42.26 2.63 12.41
C ALA A 115 42.36 2.89 13.93
N ALA A 116 42.54 4.16 14.34
CA ALA A 116 42.72 4.54 15.73
C ALA A 116 42.29 5.99 15.99
N ILE A 117 42.05 6.32 17.26
CA ILE A 117 41.88 7.69 17.76
C ILE A 117 43.12 8.05 18.58
N ALA A 118 43.83 9.11 18.18
CA ALA A 118 45.03 9.56 18.89
C ALA A 118 44.69 10.25 20.23
N PRO A 119 45.62 10.27 21.20
CA PRO A 119 45.42 11.02 22.45
C PRO A 119 45.07 12.50 22.18
N GLY A 120 44.05 13.01 22.86
CA GLY A 120 43.53 14.37 22.68
C GLY A 120 42.66 14.58 21.43
N ALA A 121 42.56 13.59 20.55
CA ALA A 121 41.73 13.66 19.36
C ALA A 121 40.29 13.19 19.63
N SER A 122 39.37 13.65 18.77
CA SER A 122 37.97 13.24 18.77
C SER A 122 37.61 12.53 17.47
N GLY A 123 36.78 11.49 17.55
CA GLY A 123 36.35 10.73 16.38
C GLY A 123 34.94 10.18 16.53
N ARG A 124 34.28 9.93 15.40
CA ARG A 124 33.02 9.16 15.37
C ARG A 124 33.33 7.68 15.50
N ALA A 125 32.59 7.00 16.35
CA ALA A 125 32.70 5.58 16.58
C ALA A 125 31.32 4.96 16.82
N GLN A 126 31.27 3.64 16.85
CA GLN A 126 30.11 2.88 17.28
C GLN A 126 30.50 2.08 18.52
N LEU A 127 29.71 2.19 19.58
CA LEU A 127 29.80 1.31 20.73
C LEU A 127 28.91 0.11 20.48
N VAL A 128 29.48 -1.09 20.60
CA VAL A 128 28.74 -2.35 20.60
C VAL A 128 28.73 -2.87 22.04
N VAL A 129 27.60 -2.75 22.71
CA VAL A 129 27.43 -3.17 24.11
C VAL A 129 27.05 -4.64 24.19
N GLU A 130 27.48 -5.34 25.23
CA GLU A 130 27.16 -6.77 25.42
C GLU A 130 25.74 -6.99 25.93
N GLN A 131 25.14 -5.96 26.54
CA GLN A 131 23.76 -5.96 27.04
C GLN A 131 23.05 -4.73 26.48
N PRO A 132 21.82 -4.86 25.95
CA PRO A 132 21.08 -3.72 25.43
C PRO A 132 20.88 -2.63 26.49
N ILE A 133 21.12 -1.37 26.12
CA ILE A 133 20.89 -0.23 27.01
C ILE A 133 19.95 0.78 26.38
N ALA A 134 19.22 1.52 27.20
CA ALA A 134 18.48 2.70 26.76
C ALA A 134 19.38 3.94 26.83
N ALA A 135 19.35 4.73 25.77
CA ALA A 135 20.08 5.98 25.64
C ALA A 135 19.31 6.91 24.70
N LEU A 136 19.54 8.22 24.84
CA LEU A 136 19.02 9.26 23.96
C LEU A 136 20.15 9.96 23.22
N ASN A 137 19.79 10.68 22.15
CA ASN A 137 20.71 11.62 21.52
C ASN A 137 21.15 12.68 22.54
N GLY A 138 22.45 13.00 22.54
CA GLY A 138 23.05 13.99 23.43
C GLY A 138 23.47 13.45 24.80
N ASP A 139 23.12 12.20 25.15
CA ASP A 139 23.55 11.59 26.41
C ASP A 139 25.08 11.53 26.47
N ARG A 140 25.62 11.98 27.61
CA ARG A 140 27.06 11.94 27.87
C ARG A 140 27.43 10.61 28.50
N PHE A 141 28.56 10.08 28.07
CA PHE A 141 29.11 8.84 28.61
C PHE A 141 30.61 8.96 28.88
N ILE A 142 31.10 8.03 29.70
CA ILE A 142 32.53 7.87 30.01
C ILE A 142 32.94 6.45 29.59
N LEU A 143 34.10 6.34 28.93
CA LEU A 143 34.73 5.05 28.67
C LEU A 143 35.91 4.84 29.61
N ARG A 144 35.95 3.68 30.22
CA ARG A 144 37.09 3.19 31.01
C ARG A 144 37.72 2.00 30.31
N ASP A 145 38.96 1.70 30.69
CA ASP A 145 39.66 0.52 30.21
C ASP A 145 38.96 -0.79 30.63
N ARG A 146 39.43 -1.92 30.10
CA ARG A 146 38.79 -3.23 30.32
C ARG A 146 38.71 -3.64 31.80
N SER A 147 39.60 -3.17 32.65
CA SER A 147 39.56 -3.46 34.10
C SER A 147 38.77 -2.43 34.89
N ALA A 148 38.15 -1.44 34.24
CA ALA A 148 37.53 -0.27 34.83
C ALA A 148 38.47 0.50 35.80
N GLY A 149 39.78 0.34 35.70
CA GLY A 149 40.76 0.99 36.57
C GLY A 149 41.15 2.40 36.11
N ARG A 150 41.06 2.65 34.80
CA ARG A 150 41.51 3.89 34.14
C ARG A 150 40.40 4.47 33.27
N THR A 151 40.19 5.78 33.34
CA THR A 151 39.32 6.50 32.41
C THR A 151 40.08 6.78 31.12
N LEU A 152 39.56 6.30 29.99
CA LEU A 152 40.12 6.56 28.65
C LEU A 152 39.65 7.92 28.11
N GLY A 153 38.39 8.27 28.37
CA GLY A 153 37.80 9.52 27.91
C GLY A 153 36.29 9.54 28.01
N GLY A 154 35.68 10.49 27.30
CA GLY A 154 34.25 10.71 27.31
C GLY A 154 33.70 11.07 25.94
N GLY A 155 32.39 11.10 25.85
CA GLY A 155 31.73 11.36 24.59
C GLY A 155 30.25 11.66 24.72
N VAL A 156 29.61 11.82 23.57
CA VAL A 156 28.17 12.03 23.44
C VAL A 156 27.57 11.00 22.48
N VAL A 157 26.38 10.53 22.82
CA VAL A 157 25.58 9.66 21.95
C VAL A 157 25.00 10.50 20.80
N ILE A 158 25.25 10.08 19.56
CA ILE A 158 24.74 10.73 18.35
C ILE A 158 23.48 10.01 17.87
N ASP A 159 23.51 8.69 17.82
CA ASP A 159 22.35 7.89 17.43
C ASP A 159 22.31 6.65 18.31
N PRO A 160 21.37 6.57 19.28
CA PRO A 160 21.25 5.42 20.16
C PRO A 160 20.71 4.17 19.46
N LEU A 161 20.14 4.28 18.26
CA LEU A 161 19.52 3.17 17.52
C LEU A 161 20.30 2.89 16.24
N ALA A 162 21.63 2.90 16.32
CA ALA A 162 22.49 2.81 15.16
C ALA A 162 22.40 1.42 14.49
N PRO A 163 22.23 1.34 13.16
CA PRO A 163 22.12 0.08 12.46
C PRO A 163 23.44 -0.71 12.48
N ALA A 164 23.35 -2.02 12.30
CA ALA A 164 24.49 -2.92 12.18
C ALA A 164 25.15 -2.80 10.79
N THR A 165 25.84 -1.70 10.53
CA THR A 165 26.55 -1.46 9.25
C THR A 165 28.05 -1.37 9.47
N ARG A 166 28.85 -2.16 8.76
CA ARG A 166 30.33 -2.13 8.86
C ARG A 166 30.94 -0.81 8.38
N ARG A 167 30.32 -0.14 7.41
CA ARG A 167 30.82 1.10 6.82
C ARG A 167 29.65 2.07 6.62
N ALA A 168 29.78 3.27 7.16
CA ALA A 168 28.85 4.34 6.89
C ALA A 168 29.08 4.85 5.45
N GLY A 169 28.06 4.70 4.60
CA GLY A 169 28.04 5.38 3.30
C GLY A 169 27.88 6.90 3.46
N PRO A 170 28.03 7.68 2.38
CA PRO A 170 27.94 9.14 2.43
C PRO A 170 26.65 9.67 3.09
N ALA A 171 25.50 9.08 2.76
CA ALA A 171 24.21 9.44 3.34
C ALA A 171 24.16 9.23 4.87
N ARG A 172 24.76 8.13 5.35
CA ARG A 172 24.84 7.85 6.80
C ARG A 172 25.79 8.82 7.50
N LEU A 173 26.91 9.19 6.88
CA LEU A 173 27.81 10.20 7.44
C LEU A 173 27.15 11.58 7.54
N ALA A 174 26.35 11.95 6.54
CA ALA A 174 25.52 13.16 6.58
C ALA A 174 24.45 13.08 7.68
N THR A 175 23.78 11.94 7.82
CA THR A 175 22.81 11.70 8.91
C THR A 175 23.47 11.88 10.27
N LEU A 176 24.64 11.25 10.51
CA LEU A 176 25.39 11.40 11.75
C LEU A 176 25.87 12.84 11.99
N ALA A 177 26.18 13.60 10.93
CA ALA A 177 26.53 15.01 11.07
C ALA A 177 25.34 15.86 11.48
N ALA A 178 24.16 15.61 10.91
CA ALA A 178 22.94 16.29 11.30
C ALA A 178 22.53 15.96 12.74
N LEU A 179 22.67 14.69 13.17
CA LEU A 179 22.36 14.27 14.53
C LEU A 179 23.36 14.75 15.60
N GLU A 180 24.52 15.28 15.20
CA GLU A 180 25.47 15.90 16.14
C GLU A 180 25.10 17.35 16.51
N GLN A 181 24.05 17.91 15.90
CA GLN A 181 23.55 19.23 16.27
C GLN A 181 23.06 19.25 17.72
N VAL A 182 23.22 20.40 18.37
CA VAL A 182 22.87 20.57 19.80
C VAL A 182 21.35 20.55 20.00
N SER A 183 20.58 21.03 19.03
CA SER A 183 19.12 21.11 19.13
C SER A 183 18.41 20.15 18.18
N PRO A 184 17.25 19.60 18.59
CA PRO A 184 16.41 18.80 17.69
C PRO A 184 15.99 19.57 16.43
N GLU A 185 15.75 20.87 16.52
CA GLU A 185 15.34 21.70 15.38
C GLU A 185 16.47 21.80 14.33
N GLY A 186 17.71 22.01 14.78
CA GLY A 186 18.88 22.03 13.92
C GLY A 186 19.10 20.67 13.27
N ALA A 187 19.03 19.60 14.07
CA ALA A 187 19.17 18.23 13.58
C ALA A 187 18.12 17.89 12.52
N PHE A 188 16.85 18.20 12.77
CA PHE A 188 15.77 17.93 11.82
C PHE A 188 15.92 18.71 10.51
N SER A 189 16.24 20.00 10.61
CA SER A 189 16.50 20.84 9.43
C SER A 189 17.64 20.26 8.57
N ASP A 190 18.74 19.83 9.19
CA ASP A 190 19.87 19.28 8.46
C ASP A 190 19.58 17.89 7.88
N LEU A 191 18.81 17.06 8.58
CA LEU A 191 18.34 15.78 8.07
C LEU A 191 17.46 15.94 6.83
N LEU A 192 16.59 16.94 6.80
CA LEU A 192 15.71 17.23 5.66
C LEU A 192 16.47 17.70 4.40
N LYS A 193 17.69 18.21 4.55
CA LYS A 193 18.55 18.66 3.44
C LYS A 193 19.32 17.51 2.78
N ILE A 194 19.34 16.32 3.40
CA ILE A 194 20.05 15.18 2.85
C ILE A 194 19.34 14.72 1.56
N PRO A 195 20.02 14.70 0.41
CA PRO A 195 19.39 14.32 -0.85
C PRO A 195 19.00 12.83 -0.83
N ASP A 196 17.92 12.50 -1.53
CA ASP A 196 17.46 11.12 -1.71
C ASP A 196 17.29 10.34 -0.38
N GLN A 197 16.82 11.03 0.65
CA GLN A 197 16.53 10.43 1.95
C GLN A 197 15.30 11.09 2.57
N ALA A 198 14.46 10.29 3.23
CA ALA A 198 13.39 10.79 4.09
C ALA A 198 13.73 10.57 5.55
N VAL A 199 13.27 11.48 6.41
CA VAL A 199 13.45 11.36 7.85
C VAL A 199 12.38 10.44 8.42
N ASP A 200 12.78 9.34 9.03
CA ASP A 200 11.86 8.48 9.79
C ASP A 200 11.48 9.20 11.09
N LEU A 201 10.22 9.63 11.18
CA LEU A 201 9.75 10.42 12.31
C LEU A 201 9.68 9.59 13.60
N ALA A 202 9.35 8.31 13.52
CA ALA A 202 9.29 7.47 14.73
C ALA A 202 10.68 7.31 15.36
N HIS A 203 11.69 7.10 14.52
CA HIS A 203 13.08 7.09 14.98
C HIS A 203 13.50 8.45 15.55
N PHE A 204 13.23 9.54 14.83
CA PHE A 204 13.60 10.90 15.26
C PHE A 204 12.94 11.31 16.59
N GLU A 205 11.63 11.06 16.73
CA GLU A 205 10.86 11.32 17.96
C GLU A 205 11.44 10.53 19.15
N ALA A 206 11.77 9.25 18.94
CA ALA A 206 12.30 8.38 19.98
C ALA A 206 13.70 8.81 20.46
N ILE A 207 14.65 9.08 19.54
CA ILE A 207 16.04 9.39 19.93
C ILE A 207 16.16 10.76 20.62
N PHE A 208 15.27 11.71 20.32
CA PHE A 208 15.24 13.03 20.94
C PHE A 208 14.23 13.14 22.09
N ASN A 209 13.52 12.05 22.43
CA ASN A 209 12.49 12.01 23.47
C ASN A 209 11.46 13.15 23.33
N LEU A 210 10.93 13.32 22.11
CA LEU A 210 9.98 14.39 21.81
C LEU A 210 8.55 13.99 22.18
N THR A 211 7.80 14.91 22.79
CA THR A 211 6.35 14.74 22.91
C THR A 211 5.68 14.96 21.55
N ALA A 212 4.47 14.42 21.39
CA ALA A 212 3.70 14.58 20.15
C ALA A 212 3.46 16.06 19.81
N GLU A 213 3.22 16.90 20.81
CA GLU A 213 3.00 18.34 20.64
C GLU A 213 4.28 19.05 20.17
N ARG A 214 5.43 18.70 20.78
CA ARG A 214 6.73 19.29 20.40
C ARG A 214 7.12 18.86 18.99
N ALA A 215 6.96 17.58 18.67
CA ALA A 215 7.21 17.04 17.33
C ALA A 215 6.33 17.75 16.28
N ALA A 216 5.02 17.86 16.53
CA ALA A 216 4.10 18.54 15.63
C ALA A 216 4.44 20.02 15.41
N SER A 217 4.88 20.73 16.48
CA SER A 217 5.35 22.11 16.37
C SER A 217 6.61 22.21 15.51
N LEU A 218 7.56 21.31 15.72
CA LEU A 218 8.84 21.27 15.00
C LEU A 218 8.63 21.02 13.51
N TYR A 219 7.77 20.07 13.13
CA TYR A 219 7.47 19.77 11.73
C TYR A 219 6.82 20.95 11.00
N ARG A 220 5.92 21.68 11.68
CA ARG A 220 5.32 22.90 11.13
C ARG A 220 6.35 24.00 10.91
N SER A 221 7.26 24.22 11.86
CA SER A 221 8.30 25.25 11.74
C SER A 221 9.34 24.95 10.65
N ALA A 222 9.55 23.67 10.33
CA ALA A 222 10.53 23.23 9.33
C ALA A 222 9.97 23.13 7.90
N ASP A 223 8.71 23.54 7.69
CA ASP A 223 7.98 23.38 6.42
C ASP A 223 8.05 21.94 5.86
N ALA A 224 7.92 20.96 6.76
CA ALA A 224 8.00 19.55 6.43
C ALA A 224 6.65 19.00 5.95
N THR A 225 6.68 18.25 4.84
CA THR A 225 5.57 17.43 4.38
C THR A 225 5.69 16.04 4.99
N LEU A 226 4.62 15.59 5.65
CA LEU A 226 4.56 14.27 6.27
C LEU A 226 3.93 13.26 5.30
N LEU A 227 4.59 12.12 5.15
CA LEU A 227 4.18 11.02 4.28
C LEU A 227 3.94 9.76 5.10
N GLY A 228 2.84 9.05 4.81
CA GLY A 228 2.47 7.80 5.49
C GLY A 228 1.55 8.02 6.69
N ARG A 229 0.94 6.92 7.17
CA ARG A 229 0.00 6.94 8.31
C ARG A 229 0.59 6.28 9.55
N ALA A 230 0.85 4.98 9.49
CA ALA A 230 1.41 4.21 10.61
C ALA A 230 2.88 4.56 10.87
N ARG A 231 3.73 4.38 9.85
CA ARG A 231 5.11 4.87 9.85
C ARG A 231 5.16 6.15 9.03
N ARG A 232 5.55 7.24 9.69
CA ARG A 232 5.55 8.58 9.11
C ARG A 232 6.97 8.97 8.71
N PHE A 233 7.09 9.56 7.54
CA PHE A 233 8.34 10.06 7.00
C PHE A 233 8.20 11.54 6.68
N ALA A 234 9.26 12.31 6.86
CA ALA A 234 9.28 13.72 6.50
C ALA A 234 10.23 14.03 5.36
N LEU A 235 9.79 14.92 4.48
CA LEU A 235 10.56 15.60 3.46
C LEU A 235 10.29 17.10 3.56
N THR A 236 11.16 17.95 3.01
CA THR A 236 10.80 19.35 2.81
C THR A 236 9.65 19.43 1.81
N ARG A 237 8.81 20.47 1.92
CA ARG A 237 7.75 20.72 0.94
C ARG A 237 8.29 20.79 -0.49
N ALA A 238 9.45 21.43 -0.67
CA ALA A 238 10.13 21.52 -1.96
C ALA A 238 10.53 20.13 -2.51
N ASN A 239 11.16 19.28 -1.70
CA ASN A 239 11.58 17.95 -2.13
C ASN A 239 10.38 17.03 -2.41
N ALA A 240 9.31 17.15 -1.62
CA ALA A 240 8.08 16.43 -1.88
C ALA A 240 7.47 16.83 -3.23
N ALA A 241 7.39 18.13 -3.53
CA ALA A 241 6.90 18.63 -4.82
C ALA A 241 7.78 18.18 -6.00
N VAL A 242 9.11 18.25 -5.85
CA VAL A 242 10.05 17.75 -6.87
C VAL A 242 9.84 16.25 -7.12
N LEU A 243 9.65 15.44 -6.07
CA LEU A 243 9.40 14.02 -6.22
C LEU A 243 8.06 13.74 -6.91
N GLN A 244 7.01 14.49 -6.58
CA GLN A 244 5.71 14.39 -7.26
C GLN A 244 5.81 14.71 -8.75
N GLU A 245 6.50 15.80 -9.13
CA GLU A 245 6.71 16.15 -10.54
C GLU A 245 7.58 15.12 -11.26
N ARG A 246 8.60 14.55 -10.59
CA ARG A 246 9.38 13.43 -11.13
C ARG A 246 8.52 12.20 -11.41
N VAL A 247 7.57 11.88 -10.53
CA VAL A 247 6.61 10.79 -10.73
C VAL A 247 5.74 11.05 -11.96
N LEU A 248 5.17 12.24 -12.09
CA LEU A 248 4.31 12.58 -13.22
C LEU A 248 5.08 12.59 -14.55
N ALA A 249 6.30 13.14 -14.55
CA ALA A 249 7.19 13.13 -15.70
C ALA A 249 7.60 11.69 -16.10
N GLY A 250 7.95 10.85 -15.12
CA GLY A 250 8.30 9.44 -15.34
C GLY A 250 7.14 8.64 -15.93
N LEU A 251 5.92 8.82 -15.41
CA LEU A 251 4.71 8.22 -15.98
C LEU A 251 4.44 8.75 -17.40
N GLY A 252 4.62 10.05 -17.65
CA GLY A 252 4.44 10.66 -18.97
C GLY A 252 5.38 10.08 -20.01
N GLU A 253 6.66 9.96 -19.67
CA GLU A 253 7.68 9.38 -20.55
C GLU A 253 7.41 7.89 -20.81
N PHE A 254 7.01 7.13 -19.78
CA PHE A 254 6.63 5.73 -19.95
C PHE A 254 5.45 5.55 -20.91
N HIS A 255 4.39 6.35 -20.78
CA HIS A 255 3.25 6.29 -21.70
C HIS A 255 3.63 6.74 -23.12
N ARG A 256 4.59 7.65 -23.28
CA ARG A 256 5.10 8.06 -24.59
C ARG A 256 5.86 6.93 -25.29
N VAL A 257 6.70 6.21 -24.54
CA VAL A 257 7.49 5.08 -25.06
C VAL A 257 6.62 3.84 -25.25
N GLN A 258 5.66 3.58 -24.36
CA GLN A 258 4.78 2.41 -24.41
C GLN A 258 3.29 2.81 -24.31
N PRO A 259 2.69 3.36 -25.38
CA PRO A 259 1.30 3.82 -25.35
C PRO A 259 0.24 2.73 -25.09
N GLN A 260 0.63 1.45 -25.26
CA GLN A 260 -0.26 0.30 -25.02
C GLN A 260 -0.19 -0.24 -23.59
N ALA A 261 0.79 0.21 -22.80
CA ALA A 261 0.99 -0.31 -21.46
C ALA A 261 -0.13 0.19 -20.52
N PRO A 262 -0.63 -0.67 -19.61
CA PRO A 262 -1.70 -0.28 -18.67
C PRO A 262 -1.29 0.76 -17.62
N GLY A 263 0.01 1.09 -17.53
CA GLY A 263 0.63 1.96 -16.55
C GLY A 263 1.85 1.30 -15.91
N ILE A 264 2.38 1.88 -14.85
CA ILE A 264 3.56 1.36 -14.13
C ILE A 264 3.14 0.77 -12.79
N HIS A 265 3.63 -0.44 -12.46
CA HIS A 265 3.44 -1.01 -11.13
C HIS A 265 4.04 -0.13 -10.04
N LEU A 266 3.32 0.05 -8.93
CA LEU A 266 3.72 0.96 -7.84
C LEU A 266 5.14 0.67 -7.30
N ASP A 267 5.47 -0.61 -7.13
CA ASP A 267 6.80 -1.02 -6.65
C ASP A 267 7.92 -0.74 -7.65
N ALA A 268 7.64 -0.90 -8.94
CA ALA A 268 8.60 -0.60 -10.00
C ALA A 268 8.87 0.92 -10.06
N LEU A 269 7.79 1.71 -10.05
CA LEU A 269 7.86 3.18 -10.02
C LEU A 269 8.64 3.69 -8.81
N ARG A 270 8.40 3.11 -7.62
CA ARG A 270 9.14 3.45 -6.40
C ARG A 270 10.62 3.09 -6.51
N LYS A 271 10.94 1.87 -6.96
CA LYS A 271 12.33 1.41 -7.07
C LYS A 271 13.15 2.28 -8.01
N GLU A 272 12.53 2.78 -9.08
CA GLU A 272 13.18 3.66 -10.05
C GLU A 272 13.36 5.09 -9.52
N LEU A 273 12.33 5.67 -8.91
CA LEU A 273 12.33 7.11 -8.59
C LEU A 273 12.73 7.44 -7.14
N ALA A 274 12.37 6.58 -6.19
CA ALA A 274 12.57 6.79 -4.76
C ALA A 274 12.81 5.47 -4.02
N PRO A 275 13.88 4.71 -4.33
CA PRO A 275 14.17 3.43 -3.67
C PRO A 275 14.40 3.58 -2.16
N TRP A 276 14.84 4.78 -1.75
CA TRP A 276 15.10 5.22 -0.38
C TRP A 276 13.84 5.52 0.44
N LEU A 277 12.68 5.68 -0.21
CA LEU A 277 11.40 5.93 0.48
C LEU A 277 10.67 4.61 0.74
N ALA A 278 10.10 4.47 1.93
CA ALA A 278 9.27 3.31 2.28
C ALA A 278 8.03 3.21 1.37
N ALA A 279 7.61 1.97 1.07
CA ALA A 279 6.49 1.71 0.15
C ALA A 279 5.18 2.40 0.59
N ASP A 280 4.85 2.35 1.88
CA ASP A 280 3.64 2.99 2.42
C ASP A 280 3.67 4.52 2.31
N ALA A 281 4.85 5.14 2.49
CA ALA A 281 5.02 6.57 2.36
C ALA A 281 4.95 7.02 0.89
N PHE A 282 5.53 6.23 -0.01
CA PHE A 282 5.42 6.46 -1.45
C PHE A 282 3.97 6.32 -1.93
N LEU A 283 3.28 5.26 -1.51
CA LEU A 283 1.85 5.07 -1.81
C LEU A 283 0.98 6.19 -1.24
N TYR A 284 1.27 6.66 -0.03
CA TYR A 284 0.59 7.82 0.54
C TYR A 284 0.71 9.04 -0.38
N MET A 285 1.93 9.37 -0.82
CA MET A 285 2.16 10.47 -1.75
C MET A 285 1.43 10.28 -3.10
N LEU A 286 1.38 9.06 -3.64
CA LEU A 286 0.64 8.80 -4.87
C LEU A 286 -0.87 8.96 -4.70
N ARG A 287 -1.42 8.61 -3.54
CA ARG A 287 -2.84 8.84 -3.23
C ARG A 287 -3.17 10.33 -3.18
N GLU A 288 -2.29 11.16 -2.62
CA GLU A 288 -2.48 12.63 -2.67
C GLU A 288 -2.54 13.15 -4.12
N LEU A 289 -1.71 12.61 -5.03
CA LEU A 289 -1.78 12.94 -6.45
C LEU A 289 -3.06 12.41 -7.12
N ALA A 290 -3.57 11.26 -6.67
CA ALA A 290 -4.81 10.69 -7.16
C ALA A 290 -6.04 11.49 -6.72
N ASP A 291 -6.06 11.91 -5.45
CA ASP A 291 -7.08 12.77 -4.86
C ASP A 291 -7.09 14.16 -5.54
N ALA A 292 -5.92 14.62 -6.00
CA ALA A 292 -5.77 15.82 -6.83
C ALA A 292 -6.05 15.60 -8.34
N HIS A 293 -6.53 14.42 -8.74
CA HIS A 293 -6.83 14.04 -10.13
C HIS A 293 -5.67 14.22 -11.12
N ARG A 294 -4.41 14.04 -10.65
CA ARG A 294 -3.21 14.08 -11.50
C ARG A 294 -2.83 12.70 -12.03
N LEU A 295 -3.18 11.64 -11.31
CA LEU A 295 -2.98 10.24 -11.70
C LEU A 295 -4.14 9.38 -11.20
N ASP A 296 -4.29 8.17 -11.75
CA ASP A 296 -5.21 7.15 -11.25
C ASP A 296 -4.42 5.94 -10.74
N ILE A 297 -4.89 5.32 -9.65
CA ILE A 297 -4.31 4.10 -9.09
C ILE A 297 -5.36 2.99 -9.14
N SER A 298 -5.07 1.93 -9.89
CA SER A 298 -5.96 0.75 -9.99
C SER A 298 -5.15 -0.53 -10.05
N GLY A 299 -5.52 -1.55 -9.26
CA GLY A 299 -4.86 -2.86 -9.28
C GLY A 299 -3.35 -2.83 -8.98
N GLY A 300 -2.87 -1.83 -8.22
CA GLY A 300 -1.43 -1.66 -7.94
C GLY A 300 -0.62 -1.13 -9.12
N ILE A 301 -1.29 -0.42 -10.05
CA ILE A 301 -0.70 0.26 -11.19
C ILE A 301 -1.06 1.75 -11.09
N ALA A 302 -0.10 2.62 -11.37
CA ALA A 302 -0.29 4.06 -11.52
C ALA A 302 -0.30 4.45 -13.00
N VAL A 303 -1.24 5.33 -13.36
CA VAL A 303 -1.42 5.85 -14.72
C VAL A 303 -1.74 7.35 -14.65
N LEU A 304 -1.33 8.16 -15.63
CA LEU A 304 -1.69 9.58 -15.65
C LEU A 304 -3.19 9.73 -15.92
N THR A 305 -3.85 10.64 -15.22
CA THR A 305 -5.27 10.92 -15.47
C THR A 305 -5.44 11.41 -16.91
N GLY A 306 -6.39 10.82 -17.63
CA GLY A 306 -6.60 11.07 -19.06
C GLY A 306 -5.76 10.20 -20.00
N HIS A 307 -4.80 9.40 -19.50
CA HIS A 307 -4.18 8.36 -20.31
C HIS A 307 -5.14 7.19 -20.49
N ASN A 308 -5.89 7.24 -21.59
CA ASN A 308 -6.79 6.18 -21.97
C ASN A 308 -6.07 5.16 -22.86
N THR A 309 -5.73 4.00 -22.30
CA THR A 309 -5.13 2.84 -23.00
C THR A 309 -5.99 2.32 -24.16
N THR A 310 -7.25 2.77 -24.28
CA THR A 310 -8.19 2.41 -25.35
C THR A 310 -8.29 3.46 -26.47
N HIS A 311 -7.62 4.61 -26.33
CA HIS A 311 -7.59 5.72 -27.30
C HIS A 311 -6.23 5.83 -28.00
N ASN A 312 -5.72 4.70 -28.48
CA ASN A 312 -4.57 4.69 -29.38
C ASN A 312 -5.02 5.12 -30.80
N PRO A 313 -4.37 6.09 -31.47
CA PRO A 313 -4.69 6.45 -32.85
C PRO A 313 -4.62 5.27 -33.83
N ALA A 314 -3.73 4.30 -33.58
CA ALA A 314 -3.66 3.08 -34.37
C ALA A 314 -4.82 2.11 -34.05
N ASP A 315 -5.32 2.08 -32.81
CA ASP A 315 -6.54 1.36 -32.45
C ASP A 315 -7.78 2.02 -33.03
N ALA A 316 -7.83 3.35 -33.13
CA ALA A 316 -8.92 4.07 -33.78
C ALA A 316 -8.96 3.74 -35.28
N ARG A 317 -7.80 3.75 -35.96
CA ARG A 317 -7.69 3.30 -37.36
C ARG A 317 -8.05 1.83 -37.52
N MET A 318 -7.56 0.97 -36.63
CA MET A 318 -7.89 -0.46 -36.63
C MET A 318 -9.38 -0.68 -36.38
N TRP A 319 -10.00 0.09 -35.48
CA TRP A 319 -11.44 0.03 -35.23
C TRP A 319 -12.26 0.48 -36.43
N GLN A 320 -11.84 1.57 -37.09
CA GLN A 320 -12.44 2.05 -38.34
C GLN A 320 -12.36 1.01 -39.46
N ALA A 321 -11.34 0.14 -39.48
CA ALA A 321 -11.24 -0.95 -40.44
C ALA A 321 -12.01 -2.22 -40.01
N VAL A 322 -11.91 -2.60 -38.73
CA VAL A 322 -12.44 -3.85 -38.17
C VAL A 322 -13.95 -3.80 -37.98
N MET A 323 -14.52 -2.71 -37.46
CA MET A 323 -15.95 -2.61 -37.18
C MET A 323 -16.80 -2.79 -38.45
N PRO A 324 -16.53 -2.11 -39.58
CA PRO A 324 -17.26 -2.35 -40.82
C PRO A 324 -17.12 -3.80 -41.32
N ALA A 325 -15.97 -4.43 -41.15
CA ALA A 325 -15.75 -5.82 -41.55
C ALA A 325 -16.59 -6.80 -40.71
N LEU A 326 -16.69 -6.56 -39.39
CA LEU A 326 -17.56 -7.34 -38.51
C LEU A 326 -19.05 -7.14 -38.86
N LEU A 327 -19.47 -5.90 -39.15
CA LEU A 327 -20.85 -5.60 -39.55
C LEU A 327 -21.22 -6.21 -40.92
N ARG A 328 -20.30 -6.22 -41.89
CA ARG A 328 -20.49 -6.88 -43.20
C ARG A 328 -20.73 -8.38 -43.08
N GLY A 329 -20.19 -9.03 -42.05
CA GLY A 329 -20.44 -10.43 -41.77
C GLY A 329 -21.86 -10.75 -41.26
N GLY A 330 -22.69 -9.72 -41.00
CA GLY A 330 -24.09 -9.87 -40.62
C GLY A 330 -24.27 -10.71 -39.36
N TRP A 331 -25.05 -11.80 -39.46
CA TRP A 331 -25.32 -12.73 -38.35
C TRP A 331 -24.24 -13.80 -38.16
N SER A 332 -23.27 -13.89 -39.08
CA SER A 332 -22.15 -14.82 -39.04
C SER A 332 -20.83 -14.09 -39.32
N PRO A 333 -20.39 -13.19 -38.42
CA PRO A 333 -19.13 -12.49 -38.56
C PRO A 333 -17.95 -13.46 -38.72
N PRO A 334 -16.92 -13.09 -39.52
CA PRO A 334 -15.76 -13.94 -39.79
C PRO A 334 -15.00 -14.28 -38.51
N ALA A 335 -14.31 -15.42 -38.51
CA ALA A 335 -13.41 -15.77 -37.41
C ALA A 335 -12.22 -14.80 -37.36
N VAL A 336 -11.53 -14.71 -36.21
CA VAL A 336 -10.37 -13.80 -36.05
C VAL A 336 -9.31 -14.06 -37.12
N ALA A 337 -9.04 -15.32 -37.48
CA ALA A 337 -8.08 -15.67 -38.54
C ALA A 337 -8.50 -15.18 -39.93
N GLU A 338 -9.77 -15.38 -40.31
CA GLU A 338 -10.33 -14.91 -41.59
C GLU A 338 -10.35 -13.38 -41.66
N LEU A 339 -10.71 -12.74 -40.54
CA LEU A 339 -10.74 -11.29 -40.42
C LEU A 339 -9.34 -10.70 -40.53
N ALA A 340 -8.34 -11.34 -39.90
CA ALA A 340 -6.93 -10.95 -39.98
C ALA A 340 -6.43 -10.97 -41.44
N ILE A 341 -6.72 -12.05 -42.18
CA ILE A 341 -6.37 -12.18 -43.61
C ILE A 341 -7.05 -11.07 -44.43
N SER A 342 -8.35 -10.86 -44.24
CA SER A 342 -9.11 -9.87 -45.03
C SER A 342 -8.66 -8.41 -44.83
N LEU A 343 -8.05 -8.12 -43.67
CA LEU A 343 -7.60 -6.77 -43.30
C LEU A 343 -6.07 -6.61 -43.41
N GLY A 344 -5.34 -7.65 -43.82
CA GLY A 344 -3.87 -7.63 -43.89
C GLY A 344 -3.20 -7.45 -42.52
N LEU A 345 -3.82 -7.94 -41.44
CA LEU A 345 -3.34 -7.80 -40.06
C LEU A 345 -2.76 -9.11 -39.54
N LYS A 346 -1.84 -9.02 -38.57
CA LYS A 346 -1.37 -10.20 -37.81
C LYS A 346 -2.47 -10.68 -36.86
N GLU A 347 -2.72 -11.98 -36.84
CA GLU A 347 -3.81 -12.59 -36.03
C GLU A 347 -3.68 -12.28 -34.53
N ALA A 348 -2.48 -12.45 -33.96
CA ALA A 348 -2.25 -12.18 -32.53
C ALA A 348 -2.58 -10.72 -32.15
N VAL A 349 -2.20 -9.77 -33.00
CA VAL A 349 -2.47 -8.33 -32.78
C VAL A 349 -3.97 -8.05 -32.84
N LEU A 350 -4.67 -8.64 -33.81
CA LEU A 350 -6.12 -8.47 -33.95
C LEU A 350 -6.88 -9.12 -32.78
N LYS A 351 -6.44 -10.30 -32.33
CA LYS A 351 -7.03 -11.01 -31.20
C LYS A 351 -6.91 -10.19 -29.91
N ASP A 352 -5.71 -9.69 -29.60
CA ASP A 352 -5.47 -8.86 -28.43
C ASP A 352 -6.28 -7.54 -28.50
N PHE A 353 -6.36 -6.92 -29.67
CA PHE A 353 -7.19 -5.74 -29.90
C PHE A 353 -8.68 -6.00 -29.63
N LEU A 354 -9.23 -7.10 -30.17
CA LEU A 354 -10.64 -7.48 -29.96
C LEU A 354 -10.93 -7.83 -28.49
N HIS A 355 -10.00 -8.47 -27.79
CA HIS A 355 -10.11 -8.69 -26.34
C HIS A 355 -10.15 -7.39 -25.54
N ARG A 356 -9.35 -6.39 -25.92
CA ARG A 356 -9.39 -5.06 -25.29
C ARG A 356 -10.71 -4.34 -25.57
N LYS A 357 -11.22 -4.37 -26.81
CA LYS A 357 -12.55 -3.81 -27.15
C LYS A 357 -13.71 -4.58 -26.52
N ALA A 358 -13.52 -5.85 -26.19
CA ALA A 358 -14.50 -6.62 -25.42
C ALA A 358 -14.58 -6.15 -23.96
N LYS A 359 -13.46 -5.76 -23.35
CA LYS A 359 -13.45 -5.17 -21.99
C LYS A 359 -14.20 -3.83 -21.94
N THR A 360 -14.16 -3.04 -23.01
CA THR A 360 -14.91 -1.77 -23.10
C THR A 360 -16.38 -1.97 -23.47
N GLY A 361 -16.82 -3.20 -23.77
CA GLY A 361 -18.21 -3.53 -24.10
C GLY A 361 -18.64 -3.18 -25.53
N GLU A 362 -17.70 -2.79 -26.40
CA GLU A 362 -17.97 -2.43 -27.80
C GLU A 362 -18.24 -3.68 -28.68
N VAL A 363 -17.55 -4.77 -28.37
CA VAL A 363 -17.78 -6.11 -28.92
C VAL A 363 -17.96 -7.11 -27.80
N LEU A 364 -18.62 -8.23 -28.06
CA LEU A 364 -18.74 -9.34 -27.12
C LEU A 364 -18.23 -10.63 -27.77
N ARG A 365 -17.55 -11.43 -26.95
CA ARG A 365 -17.01 -12.72 -27.37
C ARG A 365 -18.11 -13.79 -27.29
N VAL A 366 -18.39 -14.44 -28.42
CA VAL A 366 -19.38 -15.54 -28.50
C VAL A 366 -18.69 -16.91 -28.53
N THR A 367 -17.54 -17.00 -29.20
CA THR A 367 -16.64 -18.17 -29.17
C THR A 367 -15.20 -17.71 -28.95
N GLU A 368 -14.23 -18.61 -28.80
CA GLU A 368 -12.81 -18.22 -28.66
C GLU A 368 -12.26 -17.45 -29.86
N ASP A 369 -12.86 -17.64 -31.03
CA ASP A 369 -12.44 -17.13 -32.33
C ASP A 369 -13.45 -16.17 -32.98
N ARG A 370 -14.58 -15.84 -32.34
CA ARG A 370 -15.59 -14.92 -32.91
C ARG A 370 -16.07 -13.87 -31.92
N PHE A 371 -16.02 -12.63 -32.38
CA PHE A 371 -16.46 -11.43 -31.68
C PHE A 371 -17.59 -10.77 -32.45
N TYR A 372 -18.61 -10.31 -31.72
CA TYR A 372 -19.78 -9.67 -32.30
C TYR A 372 -19.86 -8.23 -31.84
N PRO A 373 -20.18 -7.27 -32.73
CA PRO A 373 -20.58 -5.94 -32.32
C PRO A 373 -21.79 -6.01 -31.39
N LYS A 374 -21.81 -5.15 -30.37
CA LYS A 374 -22.91 -5.09 -29.40
C LYS A 374 -24.28 -4.91 -30.08
N ALA A 375 -24.35 -4.05 -31.09
CA ALA A 375 -25.57 -3.81 -31.88
C ALA A 375 -26.06 -5.06 -32.62
N THR A 376 -25.16 -5.89 -33.17
CA THR A 376 -25.52 -7.14 -33.85
C THR A 376 -26.16 -8.12 -32.87
N LEU A 377 -25.58 -8.26 -31.67
CA LEU A 377 -26.15 -9.13 -30.64
C LEU A 377 -27.49 -8.62 -30.09
N ALA A 378 -27.68 -7.30 -30.00
CA ALA A 378 -28.97 -6.73 -29.62
C ALA A 378 -30.08 -7.15 -30.60
N THR A 379 -29.82 -7.12 -31.90
CA THR A 379 -30.76 -7.58 -32.93
C THR A 379 -31.03 -9.08 -32.85
N LEU A 380 -29.99 -9.88 -32.63
CA LEU A 380 -30.12 -11.33 -32.42
C LEU A 380 -30.95 -11.66 -31.16
N ALA A 381 -30.75 -10.91 -30.07
CA ALA A 381 -31.57 -11.03 -28.86
C ALA A 381 -33.02 -10.60 -29.10
N ALA A 382 -33.25 -9.58 -29.93
CA ALA A 382 -34.59 -9.17 -30.34
C ALA A 382 -35.31 -10.26 -31.15
N ASN A 383 -34.58 -11.02 -31.99
CA ASN A 383 -35.12 -12.18 -32.69
C ASN A 383 -35.51 -13.31 -31.72
N ALA A 384 -34.69 -13.60 -30.71
CA ALA A 384 -35.03 -14.54 -29.65
C ALA A 384 -36.28 -14.11 -28.88
N ALA A 385 -36.40 -12.81 -28.56
CA ALA A 385 -37.57 -12.25 -27.90
C ALA A 385 -38.83 -12.29 -28.78
N LEU A 386 -38.68 -12.13 -30.11
CA LEU A 386 -39.79 -12.30 -31.06
C LEU A 386 -40.27 -13.75 -31.11
N LEU A 387 -39.35 -14.71 -31.17
CA LEU A 387 -39.69 -16.15 -31.15
C LEU A 387 -40.36 -16.57 -29.86
N ALA A 388 -39.86 -16.10 -28.72
CA ALA A 388 -40.51 -16.35 -27.43
C ALA A 388 -41.95 -15.79 -27.41
N ARG A 389 -42.16 -14.56 -27.89
CA ARG A 389 -43.50 -13.94 -27.95
C ARG A 389 -44.45 -14.62 -28.94
N SER A 390 -43.91 -15.20 -30.01
CA SER A 390 -44.69 -15.89 -31.05
C SER A 390 -44.99 -17.34 -30.69
N SER A 391 -44.53 -17.80 -29.52
CA SER A 391 -44.78 -19.14 -28.99
C SER A 391 -45.79 -19.07 -27.85
N SER A 392 -46.84 -19.88 -27.91
CA SER A 392 -47.92 -19.95 -26.90
C SER A 392 -47.45 -20.17 -25.46
N ARG A 393 -46.23 -20.69 -25.26
CA ARG A 393 -45.61 -20.93 -23.93
C ARG A 393 -44.41 -20.05 -23.62
N GLY A 394 -44.06 -19.07 -24.47
CA GLY A 394 -42.88 -18.23 -24.26
C GLY A 394 -41.54 -18.95 -24.46
N LEU A 395 -41.56 -20.17 -25.01
CA LEU A 395 -40.43 -21.08 -25.14
C LEU A 395 -40.09 -21.34 -26.60
N PHE A 396 -38.80 -21.41 -26.92
CA PHE A 396 -38.32 -21.76 -28.26
C PHE A 396 -37.14 -22.75 -28.19
N THR A 397 -36.95 -23.55 -29.24
CA THR A 397 -35.83 -24.49 -29.38
C THR A 397 -34.66 -23.85 -30.12
N ALA A 398 -33.47 -24.44 -29.99
CA ALA A 398 -32.30 -24.00 -30.76
C ALA A 398 -32.52 -24.13 -32.28
N ALA A 399 -33.32 -25.11 -32.73
CA ALA A 399 -33.66 -25.30 -34.14
C ALA A 399 -34.55 -24.16 -34.65
N GLN A 400 -35.59 -23.78 -33.89
CA GLN A 400 -36.46 -22.64 -34.23
C GLN A 400 -35.68 -21.32 -34.25
N TYR A 401 -34.76 -21.13 -33.31
CA TYR A 401 -33.89 -19.95 -33.30
C TYR A 401 -32.99 -19.90 -34.54
N ARG A 402 -32.31 -21.01 -34.85
CA ARG A 402 -31.47 -21.17 -36.04
C ARG A 402 -32.25 -20.84 -37.32
N ASP A 403 -33.45 -21.39 -37.48
CA ASP A 403 -34.29 -21.19 -38.67
C ASP A 403 -34.75 -19.74 -38.82
N ALA A 404 -35.01 -19.06 -37.71
CA ALA A 404 -35.39 -17.65 -37.75
C ALA A 404 -34.23 -16.75 -38.18
N ILE A 405 -33.01 -16.96 -37.65
CA ILE A 405 -31.88 -16.06 -37.93
C ILE A 405 -31.05 -16.48 -39.16
N GLY A 406 -31.28 -17.68 -39.70
CA GLY A 406 -30.63 -18.16 -40.92
C GLY A 406 -29.14 -18.49 -40.77
N VAL A 407 -28.68 -18.88 -39.57
CA VAL A 407 -27.27 -19.26 -39.33
C VAL A 407 -27.09 -20.76 -39.14
N GLY A 408 -25.85 -21.25 -39.21
CA GLY A 408 -25.55 -22.67 -38.96
C GLY A 408 -25.91 -23.13 -37.53
N ARG A 409 -26.28 -24.42 -37.37
CA ARG A 409 -26.69 -25.01 -36.08
C ARG A 409 -25.68 -24.77 -34.96
N THR A 410 -24.40 -24.98 -35.23
CA THR A 410 -23.31 -24.79 -34.26
C THR A 410 -23.24 -23.34 -33.76
N LEU A 411 -23.36 -22.37 -34.68
CA LEU A 411 -23.28 -20.95 -34.35
C LEU A 411 -24.52 -20.48 -33.57
N ALA A 412 -25.71 -20.93 -33.97
CA ALA A 412 -26.96 -20.64 -33.26
C ALA A 412 -26.89 -21.09 -31.79
N ILE A 413 -26.34 -22.28 -31.54
CA ILE A 413 -26.15 -22.79 -30.17
C ILE A 413 -25.18 -21.90 -29.39
N LYS A 414 -24.04 -21.51 -29.98
CA LYS A 414 -23.05 -20.65 -29.31
C LYS A 414 -23.58 -19.26 -28.99
N ILE A 415 -24.38 -18.66 -29.88
CA ILE A 415 -25.06 -17.39 -29.62
C ILE A 415 -26.01 -17.52 -28.42
N LEU A 416 -26.80 -18.61 -28.38
CA LEU A 416 -27.72 -18.85 -27.26
C LEU A 416 -26.98 -19.11 -25.94
N GLU A 417 -25.86 -19.82 -25.96
CA GLU A 417 -24.98 -19.99 -24.78
C GLU A 417 -24.43 -18.65 -24.29
N ALA A 418 -24.05 -17.74 -25.20
CA ALA A 418 -23.62 -16.39 -24.84
C ALA A 418 -24.77 -15.58 -24.21
N PHE A 419 -25.99 -15.69 -24.70
CA PHE A 419 -27.17 -15.07 -24.09
C PHE A 419 -27.51 -15.65 -22.72
N ASP A 420 -27.34 -16.96 -22.54
CA ASP A 420 -27.51 -17.62 -21.24
C ASP A 420 -26.47 -17.07 -20.23
N ALA A 421 -25.21 -16.91 -20.65
CA ALA A 421 -24.14 -16.34 -19.82
C ALA A 421 -24.38 -14.87 -19.45
N LEU A 422 -24.99 -14.09 -20.36
CA LEU A 422 -25.43 -12.71 -20.10
C LEU A 422 -26.74 -12.62 -19.29
N GLY A 423 -27.38 -13.76 -19.01
CA GLY A 423 -28.65 -13.86 -18.29
C GLY A 423 -29.87 -13.38 -19.07
N ILE A 424 -29.73 -13.18 -20.39
CA ILE A 424 -30.80 -12.74 -21.30
C ILE A 424 -31.78 -13.87 -21.55
N THR A 425 -31.27 -15.07 -21.81
CA THR A 425 -32.06 -16.30 -21.95
C THR A 425 -31.78 -17.27 -20.80
N GLN A 426 -32.69 -18.22 -20.59
CA GLN A 426 -32.51 -19.30 -19.65
C GLN A 426 -32.89 -20.63 -20.31
N ARG A 427 -31.98 -21.61 -20.27
CA ARG A 427 -32.20 -22.97 -20.76
C ARG A 427 -33.08 -23.77 -19.80
N ILE A 428 -34.09 -24.44 -20.34
CA ILE A 428 -35.01 -25.34 -19.65
C ILE A 428 -35.12 -26.61 -20.51
N GLY A 429 -34.35 -27.64 -20.15
CA GLY A 429 -34.19 -28.85 -20.98
C GLY A 429 -33.63 -28.50 -22.36
N ASP A 430 -34.38 -28.85 -23.42
CA ASP A 430 -34.03 -28.57 -24.81
C ASP A 430 -34.58 -27.24 -25.35
N MET A 431 -35.31 -26.49 -24.51
CA MET A 431 -35.90 -25.20 -24.85
C MET A 431 -35.22 -24.05 -24.09
N ARG A 432 -35.51 -22.82 -24.52
CA ARG A 432 -35.11 -21.59 -23.83
C ARG A 432 -36.28 -20.63 -23.69
N LYS A 433 -36.28 -19.86 -22.60
CA LYS A 433 -37.17 -18.71 -22.39
C LYS A 433 -36.35 -17.43 -22.27
N MET A 434 -36.99 -16.29 -22.50
CA MET A 434 -36.43 -14.99 -22.11
C MET A 434 -36.44 -14.86 -20.58
N HIS A 435 -35.36 -14.32 -20.02
CA HIS A 435 -35.19 -14.18 -18.57
C HIS A 435 -35.04 -12.71 -18.16
N ARG A 436 -33.95 -12.03 -18.57
CA ARG A 436 -33.77 -10.59 -18.34
C ARG A 436 -34.06 -9.78 -19.60
N ASN A 437 -34.48 -8.53 -19.40
CA ASN A 437 -34.55 -7.57 -20.51
C ASN A 437 -33.14 -7.35 -21.06
N PHE A 438 -32.96 -7.57 -22.37
CA PHE A 438 -31.67 -7.39 -23.02
C PHE A 438 -31.34 -5.91 -23.28
N VAL A 439 -32.33 -5.00 -23.26
CA VAL A 439 -32.15 -3.58 -23.60
C VAL A 439 -31.12 -2.89 -22.70
N PRO A 440 -31.12 -3.05 -21.36
CA PRO A 440 -30.07 -2.48 -20.50
C PRO A 440 -28.68 -3.08 -20.71
N ILE A 441 -28.59 -4.31 -21.27
CA ILE A 441 -27.35 -5.06 -21.40
C ILE A 441 -26.71 -4.79 -22.77
N LEU A 442 -27.48 -4.98 -23.85
CA LEU A 442 -27.03 -4.92 -25.24
C LEU A 442 -27.51 -3.66 -25.98
N GLY A 443 -28.46 -2.90 -25.43
CA GLY A 443 -29.11 -1.78 -26.11
C GLY A 443 -30.42 -2.18 -26.80
N ALA A 444 -31.23 -1.19 -27.17
CA ALA A 444 -32.48 -1.41 -27.87
C ALA A 444 -32.23 -1.76 -29.34
N ALA A 445 -32.90 -2.81 -29.84
CA ALA A 445 -32.82 -3.22 -31.23
C ALA A 445 -34.17 -3.79 -31.71
N LYS A 446 -34.43 -3.68 -33.01
CA LYS A 446 -35.60 -4.29 -33.66
C LYS A 446 -35.21 -5.68 -34.19
N PRO A 447 -36.12 -6.67 -34.16
CA PRO A 447 -35.89 -7.96 -34.80
C PRO A 447 -35.58 -7.78 -36.29
N SER A 448 -34.66 -8.58 -36.83
CA SER A 448 -34.34 -8.61 -38.27
C SER A 448 -35.26 -9.52 -39.09
N VAL A 449 -36.19 -10.21 -38.42
CA VAL A 449 -37.09 -11.20 -39.02
C VAL A 449 -38.54 -10.78 -38.79
N ALA A 450 -39.41 -11.01 -39.76
CA ALA A 450 -40.85 -10.77 -39.65
C ALA A 450 -41.50 -11.73 -38.62
N PRO A 451 -42.64 -11.36 -37.98
CA PRO A 451 -43.35 -12.26 -37.08
C PRO A 451 -43.79 -13.53 -37.81
N VAL A 452 -43.47 -14.70 -37.25
CA VAL A 452 -43.89 -15.99 -37.81
C VAL A 452 -45.37 -16.18 -37.49
N ALA A 453 -46.23 -16.28 -38.51
CA ALA A 453 -47.63 -16.66 -38.34
C ALA A 453 -47.72 -18.15 -37.93
N GLU A 454 -48.43 -18.45 -36.85
CA GLU A 454 -48.65 -19.82 -36.37
C GLU A 454 -49.31 -20.69 -37.45
N LYS A 455 -48.66 -21.78 -37.87
CA LYS A 455 -49.37 -22.90 -38.52
C LYS A 455 -50.19 -23.62 -37.44
N GLN A 456 -51.51 -23.46 -37.49
CA GLN A 456 -52.45 -24.14 -36.61
C GLN A 456 -52.36 -25.67 -36.81
N GLY A 457 -51.89 -26.38 -35.77
CA GLY A 457 -52.05 -27.83 -35.64
C GLY A 457 -53.44 -28.21 -35.09
N PRO A 458 -53.90 -29.46 -35.24
CA PRO A 458 -55.31 -29.80 -35.24
C PRO A 458 -55.98 -29.63 -33.87
N ARG A 459 -57.20 -29.05 -33.89
CA ARG A 459 -58.11 -28.91 -32.74
C ARG A 459 -58.42 -30.27 -32.12
N ALA A 460 -58.15 -30.42 -30.81
CA ALA A 460 -58.75 -31.46 -29.98
C ALA A 460 -60.16 -31.03 -29.52
N PRO A 461 -61.10 -31.97 -29.30
CA PRO A 461 -62.52 -31.63 -29.13
C PRO A 461 -62.89 -31.24 -27.69
N ASP A 462 -63.99 -30.48 -27.62
CA ASP A 462 -64.60 -29.83 -26.47
C ASP A 462 -64.84 -30.72 -25.25
N ALA A 463 -64.57 -30.17 -24.07
CA ALA A 463 -65.22 -30.60 -22.83
C ALA A 463 -65.44 -29.39 -21.91
N LYS A 464 -66.68 -28.91 -21.85
CA LYS A 464 -67.39 -28.53 -20.60
C LYS A 464 -68.80 -28.02 -20.89
N LYS A 465 -69.79 -28.55 -20.17
CA LYS A 465 -70.91 -27.74 -19.67
C LYS A 465 -71.18 -28.06 -18.18
N PRO A 466 -71.59 -27.07 -17.38
CA PRO A 466 -71.50 -27.07 -15.91
C PRO A 466 -72.80 -27.56 -15.23
N PRO A 467 -72.79 -27.78 -13.90
CA PRO A 467 -73.98 -28.22 -13.18
C PRO A 467 -74.94 -27.06 -12.88
N ASN A 468 -76.22 -27.38 -12.97
CA ASN A 468 -77.35 -26.48 -12.79
C ASN A 468 -77.74 -26.42 -11.30
N ALA A 469 -77.97 -25.21 -10.80
CA ALA A 469 -78.48 -24.96 -9.45
C ALA A 469 -79.96 -25.34 -9.33
N LYS A 470 -80.40 -25.81 -8.15
CA LYS A 470 -81.73 -25.50 -7.58
C LYS A 470 -81.93 -25.98 -6.12
N GLN A 471 -82.31 -24.99 -5.30
CA GLN A 471 -83.43 -24.98 -4.33
C GLN A 471 -83.33 -25.66 -2.94
N ARG A 472 -83.33 -24.76 -1.92
CA ARG A 472 -84.32 -24.60 -0.83
C ARG A 472 -84.76 -25.84 -0.02
N LYS A 473 -84.51 -25.79 1.31
CA LYS A 473 -85.49 -25.69 2.44
C LYS A 473 -84.77 -26.05 3.76
N ARG A 474 -84.71 -25.10 4.71
CA ARG A 474 -85.48 -24.99 5.98
C ARG A 474 -85.04 -25.96 7.11
N HIS A 475 -84.54 -25.30 8.16
CA HIS A 475 -84.34 -25.66 9.59
C HIS A 475 -85.49 -26.42 10.29
N PRO A 476 -85.34 -26.91 11.54
CA PRO A 476 -84.34 -26.59 12.58
C PRO A 476 -83.12 -27.50 12.60
#